data_AF-A0A971KHE5-F1
#
_entry.id   AF-A0A971KHE5-F1
#
_cell.length_a   1.000
_cell.length_b   1.000
_cell.length_c   1.000
_cell.angle_alpha   90.00
_cell.angle_beta   90.00
_cell.angle_gamma   90.00
#
_symmetry.space_group_name_H-M   'P 1'
#
loop_
_entity.id
_entity.type
_entity.pdbx_description
1 polymer ?
#
loop_
_entity_poly.entity_id
_entity_poly.type
_entity_poly.pdbx_seq_one_letter_code
_entity_poly.pdbx_strand_id
1 'polypeptide(L)'
;LDTYFSCNSTDYPPVTTLISKERILPYWNAGMVLAHVNTGIFSLTARALQNLLAMAKVRSLFVNDKLTELFFHQAVYSFTLLRSCPDGVAPLPYGMNYPLHLLHEDTSPPPLADVISIRYDNYFTQRKAPDIYKQVFSAYQDKLKPYWYY
;
A
#
# COMPACT_ATOMS: atom_id res chain seq x y z
N LEU A 1 -6.12 -19.00 -9.03
CA LEU A 1 -6.34 -18.06 -7.91
C LEU A 1 -5.86 -18.71 -6.63
N ASP A 2 -6.47 -19.83 -6.24
CA ASP A 2 -6.14 -20.56 -5.01
C ASP A 2 -4.66 -20.95 -4.94
N THR A 3 -4.03 -21.32 -6.06
CA THR A 3 -2.58 -21.61 -6.12
C THR A 3 -1.67 -20.38 -6.04
N TYR A 4 -2.15 -19.19 -6.42
CA TYR A 4 -1.34 -17.97 -6.35
C TYR A 4 -1.47 -17.28 -4.99
N PHE A 5 -2.67 -17.30 -4.42
CA PHE A 5 -2.94 -16.74 -3.10
C PHE A 5 -2.91 -17.79 -1.98
N SER A 6 -2.46 -19.02 -2.26
CA SER A 6 -2.17 -20.00 -1.21
C SER A 6 -0.91 -19.57 -0.46
N CYS A 7 -1.07 -19.40 0.85
CA CYS A 7 0.03 -19.36 1.80
C CYS A 7 -0.31 -20.27 2.98
N ASN A 8 0.65 -21.07 3.45
CA ASN A 8 0.51 -21.67 4.78
C ASN A 8 0.89 -20.61 5.81
N SER A 9 0.08 -20.43 6.85
CA SER A 9 0.35 -19.47 7.94
C SER A 9 1.64 -19.79 8.72
N THR A 10 2.17 -21.01 8.56
CA THR A 10 3.48 -21.41 9.07
C THR A 10 4.64 -20.78 8.32
N ASP A 11 4.47 -20.49 7.03
CA ASP A 11 5.55 -19.99 6.16
C ASP A 11 5.71 -18.46 6.32
N TYR A 12 4.64 -17.78 6.76
CA TYR A 12 4.58 -16.34 6.89
C TYR A 12 3.85 -15.94 8.17
N PRO A 13 4.57 -15.53 9.23
CA PRO A 13 3.93 -15.13 10.47
C PRO A 13 3.05 -13.90 10.24
N PRO A 14 1.87 -13.82 10.89
CA PRO A 14 0.99 -12.67 10.74
C PRO A 14 1.62 -11.41 11.35
N VAL A 15 1.34 -10.28 10.71
CA VAL A 15 1.79 -8.95 11.13
C VAL A 15 0.65 -8.17 11.76
N THR A 16 0.98 -7.19 12.60
CA THR A 16 0.00 -6.26 13.17
C THR A 16 -0.07 -5.00 12.32
N THR A 17 -1.27 -4.59 11.90
CA THR A 17 -1.45 -3.36 11.13
C THR A 17 -1.11 -2.12 11.96
N LEU A 18 -0.64 -1.07 11.28
CA LEU A 18 -0.23 0.15 11.96
C LEU A 18 -1.41 0.90 12.59
N ILE A 19 -2.53 1.01 11.89
CA ILE A 19 -3.67 1.85 12.31
C ILE A 19 -4.65 1.03 13.15
N SER A 20 -5.29 0.01 12.57
CA SER A 20 -6.33 -0.79 13.24
C SER A 20 -5.80 -1.76 14.31
N LYS A 21 -4.47 -1.96 14.38
CA LYS A 21 -3.80 -2.93 15.28
C LYS A 21 -4.30 -4.37 15.11
N GLU A 22 -4.82 -4.69 13.93
CA GLU A 22 -5.34 -6.03 13.60
C GLU A 22 -4.20 -6.95 13.20
N ARG A 23 -4.30 -8.23 13.57
CA ARG A 23 -3.38 -9.27 13.10
C ARG A 23 -3.85 -9.79 11.76
N ILE A 24 -3.07 -9.55 10.71
CA ILE A 24 -3.37 -9.96 9.34
C ILE A 24 -2.22 -10.78 8.76
N LEU A 25 -2.51 -11.51 7.68
CA LEU A 25 -1.43 -11.99 6.81
C LEU A 25 -0.67 -10.78 6.25
N PRO A 26 0.66 -10.89 6.03
CA PRO A 26 1.44 -9.77 5.54
C PRO A 26 0.86 -9.17 4.26
N TYR A 27 0.54 -7.88 4.35
CA TYR A 27 -0.01 -7.08 3.27
C TYR A 27 0.68 -5.73 3.30
N TRP A 28 1.44 -5.42 2.25
CA TRP A 28 2.21 -4.19 2.16
C TRP A 28 1.54 -3.19 1.22
N ASN A 29 1.37 -1.97 1.71
CA ASN A 29 1.04 -0.85 0.85
C ASN A 29 2.23 -0.57 -0.09
N ALA A 30 1.96 -0.50 -1.39
CA ALA A 30 2.98 -0.28 -2.41
C ALA A 30 3.22 1.22 -2.73
N GLY A 31 2.63 2.15 -1.96
CA GLY A 31 2.80 3.59 -2.17
C GLY A 31 4.21 4.10 -1.82
N MET A 32 4.97 3.34 -1.05
CA MET A 32 6.40 3.58 -0.82
C MET A 32 7.10 2.25 -0.58
N VAL A 33 8.16 2.00 -1.35
CA VAL A 33 8.95 0.77 -1.26
C VAL A 33 10.41 1.15 -1.44
N LEU A 34 11.26 0.64 -0.54
CA LEU A 34 12.70 0.63 -0.74
C LEU A 34 13.11 -0.78 -1.15
N ALA A 35 13.66 -0.93 -2.35
CA ALA A 35 14.05 -2.23 -2.88
C ALA A 35 15.41 -2.14 -3.57
N HIS A 36 16.21 -3.20 -3.44
CA HIS A 36 17.39 -3.37 -4.28
C HIS A 36 16.95 -3.68 -5.72
N VAL A 37 17.48 -2.95 -6.69
CA VAL A 37 17.13 -3.08 -8.12
C VAL A 37 17.29 -4.52 -8.63
N ASN A 38 18.26 -5.26 -8.10
CA ASN A 38 18.57 -6.63 -8.52
C ASN A 38 17.56 -7.68 -8.05
N THR A 39 16.61 -7.31 -7.17
CA THR A 39 15.54 -8.24 -6.74
C THR A 39 14.55 -8.55 -7.86
N GLY A 40 14.42 -7.65 -8.85
CA GLY A 40 13.45 -7.79 -9.93
C GLY A 40 11.98 -7.84 -9.46
N ILE A 41 11.71 -7.42 -8.21
CA ILE A 41 10.42 -7.65 -7.55
C ILE A 41 9.27 -7.02 -8.32
N PHE A 42 9.45 -5.79 -8.82
CA PHE A 42 8.42 -5.10 -9.60
C PHE A 42 8.13 -5.81 -10.92
N SER A 43 9.15 -6.35 -11.59
CA SER A 43 8.97 -7.12 -12.82
C SER A 43 8.31 -8.48 -12.58
N LEU A 44 8.57 -9.10 -11.43
CA LEU A 44 7.88 -10.32 -11.00
C LEU A 44 6.40 -10.04 -10.70
N THR A 45 6.12 -8.97 -9.95
CA THR A 45 4.76 -8.54 -9.62
C THR A 45 3.98 -8.15 -10.88
N ALA A 46 4.58 -7.39 -11.81
CA ALA A 46 3.92 -7.00 -13.05
C ALA A 46 3.52 -8.21 -13.89
N ARG A 47 4.42 -9.20 -14.05
CA ARG A 47 4.12 -10.45 -14.77
C ARG A 47 3.00 -11.24 -14.08
N ALA A 48 3.07 -11.36 -12.75
CA ALA A 48 2.03 -12.05 -11.99
C ALA A 48 0.67 -11.34 -12.14
N LEU A 49 0.64 -10.02 -12.05
CA LEU A 49 -0.56 -9.21 -12.20
C LEU A 49 -1.16 -9.38 -13.60
N GLN A 50 -0.35 -9.29 -14.66
CA GLN A 50 -0.80 -9.51 -16.04
C GLN A 50 -1.41 -10.90 -16.22
N ASN A 51 -0.74 -11.94 -15.72
CA ASN A 51 -1.22 -13.33 -15.82
C ASN A 51 -2.55 -13.51 -15.08
N LEU A 52 -2.69 -12.93 -13.89
CA LEU A 52 -3.92 -13.01 -13.11
C LEU A 52 -5.05 -12.24 -13.79
N LEU A 53 -4.82 -11.02 -14.26
CA LEU A 53 -5.81 -10.20 -14.96
C LEU A 53 -6.24 -10.79 -16.31
N ALA A 54 -5.41 -11.64 -16.93
CA ALA A 54 -5.79 -12.40 -18.12
C ALA A 54 -6.86 -13.47 -17.84
N MET A 55 -7.04 -13.89 -16.59
CA MET A 55 -8.06 -14.87 -16.21
C MET A 55 -9.45 -14.23 -16.09
N ALA A 56 -10.44 -14.76 -16.82
CA ALA A 56 -11.81 -14.26 -16.77
C ALA A 56 -12.40 -14.26 -15.34
N LYS A 57 -12.12 -15.33 -14.56
CA LYS A 57 -12.55 -15.45 -13.15
C LYS A 57 -11.99 -14.33 -12.25
N VAL A 58 -10.81 -13.78 -12.57
CA VAL A 58 -10.24 -12.66 -11.81
C VAL A 58 -10.93 -11.37 -12.19
N ARG A 59 -11.08 -11.10 -13.49
CA ARG A 59 -11.79 -9.91 -13.97
C ARG A 59 -13.24 -9.83 -13.47
N SER A 60 -13.91 -10.97 -13.32
CA SER A 60 -15.27 -11.00 -12.78
C SER A 60 -15.38 -10.54 -11.33
N LEU A 61 -14.30 -10.59 -10.54
CA LEU A 61 -14.30 -10.09 -9.15
C LEU A 61 -14.44 -8.57 -9.08
N PHE A 62 -14.08 -7.85 -10.15
CA PHE A 62 -13.99 -6.39 -10.16
C PHE A 62 -15.22 -5.70 -10.78
N VAL A 63 -16.15 -6.47 -11.34
CA VAL A 63 -17.28 -5.92 -12.11
C VAL A 63 -18.12 -4.94 -11.29
N ASN A 64 -18.29 -5.23 -9.99
CA ASN A 64 -19.08 -4.41 -9.07
C ASN A 64 -18.24 -3.80 -7.93
N ASP A 65 -16.92 -3.97 -7.96
CA ASP A 65 -16.05 -3.52 -6.87
C ASP A 65 -14.74 -2.94 -7.42
N LYS A 66 -14.80 -1.64 -7.72
CA LYS A 66 -13.66 -0.87 -8.23
C LYS A 66 -12.58 -0.63 -7.19
N LEU A 67 -12.91 -0.70 -5.90
CA LEU A 67 -11.92 -0.58 -4.84
C LEU A 67 -11.08 -1.85 -4.78
N THR A 68 -11.72 -3.01 -4.86
CA THR A 68 -10.99 -4.28 -4.95
C THR A 68 -10.14 -4.35 -6.21
N GLU A 69 -10.61 -3.82 -7.35
CA GLU A 69 -9.79 -3.68 -8.56
C GLU A 69 -8.55 -2.81 -8.30
N LEU A 70 -8.76 -1.64 -7.68
CA LEU A 70 -7.68 -0.72 -7.35
C LEU A 70 -6.65 -1.36 -6.43
N PHE A 71 -7.05 -2.07 -5.37
CA PHE A 71 -6.12 -2.65 -4.40
C PHE A 71 -5.54 -4.01 -4.82
N PHE A 72 -6.04 -4.59 -5.92
CA PHE A 72 -5.60 -5.92 -6.37
C PHE A 72 -4.09 -5.99 -6.61
N HIS A 73 -3.48 -4.93 -7.15
CA HIS A 73 -2.04 -4.89 -7.38
C HIS A 73 -1.22 -5.02 -6.09
N GLN A 74 -1.71 -4.50 -4.96
CA GLN A 74 -1.03 -4.59 -3.66
C GLN A 74 -1.12 -6.01 -3.08
N ALA A 75 -2.26 -6.69 -3.28
CA ALA A 75 -2.40 -8.09 -2.92
C ALA A 75 -1.43 -8.97 -3.72
N VAL A 76 -1.35 -8.78 -5.04
CA VAL A 76 -0.39 -9.50 -5.90
C VAL A 76 1.05 -9.18 -5.52
N TYR A 77 1.36 -7.92 -5.26
CA TYR A 77 2.69 -7.50 -4.79
C TYR A 77 3.09 -8.19 -3.49
N SER A 78 2.20 -8.19 -2.49
CA SER A 78 2.45 -8.80 -1.19
C SER A 78 2.73 -10.30 -1.32
N PHE A 79 1.95 -11.04 -2.10
CA PHE A 79 2.21 -12.45 -2.36
C PHE A 79 3.48 -12.70 -3.18
N THR A 80 3.84 -11.77 -4.08
CA THR A 80 5.13 -11.85 -4.79
C THR A 80 6.29 -11.71 -3.81
N LEU A 81 6.23 -10.74 -2.88
CA LEU A 81 7.23 -10.54 -1.85
C LEU A 81 7.40 -11.77 -0.96
N LEU A 82 6.29 -12.32 -0.45
CA LEU A 82 6.31 -13.52 0.39
C LEU A 82 7.04 -14.69 -0.30
N ARG A 83 6.84 -14.86 -1.61
CA ARG A 83 7.47 -15.95 -2.37
C ARG A 83 8.92 -15.68 -2.76
N SER A 84 9.29 -14.41 -2.93
CA SER A 84 10.59 -14.01 -3.50
C SER A 84 11.58 -13.54 -2.45
N CYS A 85 11.11 -13.21 -1.25
CA CYS A 85 11.89 -12.69 -0.13
C CYS A 85 11.63 -13.56 1.12
N PRO A 86 12.12 -14.81 1.15
CA PRO A 86 11.87 -15.73 2.27
C PRO A 86 12.48 -15.25 3.59
N ASP A 87 13.55 -14.46 3.52
CA ASP A 87 14.20 -13.84 4.69
C ASP A 87 13.38 -12.69 5.29
N GLY A 88 12.22 -12.38 4.67
CA GLY A 88 11.27 -11.39 5.13
C GLY A 88 11.46 -10.01 4.48
N VAL A 89 10.52 -9.13 4.80
CA VAL A 89 10.50 -7.74 4.34
C VAL A 89 10.48 -6.85 5.58
N ALA A 90 11.49 -5.99 5.71
CA ALA A 90 11.54 -5.04 6.82
C ALA A 90 10.47 -3.95 6.63
N PRO A 91 9.75 -3.56 7.70
CA PRO A 91 8.87 -2.41 7.64
C PRO A 91 9.69 -1.13 7.44
N LEU A 92 9.10 -0.15 6.77
CA LEU A 92 9.68 1.19 6.73
C LEU A 92 9.68 1.80 8.15
N PRO A 93 10.69 2.63 8.50
CA PRO A 93 10.66 3.45 9.69
C PRO A 93 9.33 4.16 9.92
N TYR A 94 8.95 4.25 11.19
CA TYR A 94 7.72 4.90 11.62
C TYR A 94 7.71 6.38 11.18
N GLY A 95 6.56 6.86 10.68
CA GLY A 95 6.44 8.18 10.08
C GLY A 95 6.77 8.26 8.58
N MET A 96 7.25 7.17 7.94
CA MET A 96 7.31 7.08 6.48
C MET A 96 6.05 6.46 5.89
N ASN A 97 5.59 7.01 4.76
CA ASN A 97 4.38 6.61 4.06
C ASN A 97 3.15 6.56 4.98
N TYR A 98 3.05 7.52 5.90
CA TYR A 98 2.01 7.58 6.91
C TYR A 98 0.65 7.88 6.25
N PRO A 99 -0.40 7.05 6.45
CA PRO A 99 -1.70 7.26 5.83
C PRO A 99 -2.46 8.39 6.51
N LEU A 100 -2.28 9.64 6.05
CA LEU A 100 -2.86 10.81 6.71
C LEU A 100 -4.39 10.77 6.77
N HIS A 101 -5.04 10.15 5.77
CA HIS A 101 -6.48 9.95 5.75
C HIS A 101 -7.01 9.10 6.91
N LEU A 102 -6.15 8.33 7.58
CA LEU A 102 -6.48 7.48 8.73
C LEU A 102 -5.96 8.04 10.06
N LEU A 103 -5.46 9.29 10.09
CA LEU A 103 -4.90 9.90 11.30
C LEU A 103 -5.87 9.84 12.49
N HIS A 104 -7.17 10.05 12.25
CA HIS A 104 -8.20 10.03 13.28
C HIS A 104 -8.55 8.62 13.78
N GLU A 105 -8.16 7.59 13.05
CA GLU A 105 -8.39 6.17 13.38
C GLU A 105 -7.17 5.56 14.11
N ASP A 106 -6.00 6.21 14.01
CA ASP A 106 -4.79 5.76 14.69
C ASP A 106 -4.85 6.10 16.19
N THR A 107 -4.84 5.07 17.03
CA THR A 107 -4.87 5.22 18.49
C THR A 107 -3.53 5.64 19.08
N SER A 108 -2.46 5.57 18.30
CA SER A 108 -1.12 5.99 18.70
C SER A 108 -0.40 6.58 17.48
N PRO A 109 -0.80 7.78 17.03
CA PRO A 109 -0.17 8.44 15.88
C PRO A 109 1.18 9.05 16.26
N PRO A 110 2.12 9.17 15.31
CA PRO A 110 3.35 9.93 15.54
C PRO A 110 3.00 11.41 15.73
N PRO A 111 3.82 12.17 16.48
CA PRO A 111 3.80 13.62 16.37
C PRO A 111 3.97 14.03 14.89
N LEU A 112 3.16 14.97 14.39
CA LEU A 112 3.23 15.38 12.97
C LEU A 112 4.62 15.89 12.55
N ALA A 113 5.38 16.46 13.49
CA ALA A 113 6.76 16.89 13.25
C ALA A 113 7.72 15.72 12.94
N ASP A 114 7.39 14.52 13.38
CA ASP A 114 8.18 13.30 13.19
C ASP A 114 7.72 12.51 11.95
N VAL A 115 6.66 12.96 11.27
CA VAL A 115 6.20 12.36 10.02
C VAL A 115 7.12 12.80 8.88
N ILE A 116 7.86 11.83 8.34
CA ILE A 116 8.82 12.04 7.24
C ILE A 116 8.10 12.12 5.89
N SER A 117 7.10 11.27 5.67
CA SER A 117 6.31 11.26 4.45
C SER A 117 4.91 10.77 4.69
N ILE A 118 3.97 11.35 3.93
CA ILE A 118 2.54 11.07 4.05
C ILE A 118 2.00 10.48 2.75
N ARG A 119 1.01 9.61 2.86
CA ARG A 119 0.14 9.22 1.74
C ARG A 119 -1.29 9.64 2.02
N TYR A 120 -1.99 10.00 0.95
CA TYR A 120 -3.39 10.39 0.99
C TYR A 120 -4.19 9.63 -0.05
N ASP A 121 -5.01 8.72 0.43
CA ASP A 121 -5.83 7.87 -0.41
C ASP A 121 -7.26 8.41 -0.35
N ASN A 122 -7.64 9.25 -1.31
CA ASN A 122 -8.98 9.87 -1.37
C ASN A 122 -9.99 9.05 -2.18
N TYR A 123 -9.73 7.75 -2.36
CA TYR A 123 -10.53 6.87 -3.20
C TYR A 123 -11.98 6.72 -2.70
N PHE A 124 -12.23 6.99 -1.42
CA PHE A 124 -13.46 6.59 -0.72
C PHE A 124 -14.51 7.70 -0.56
N THR A 125 -14.12 8.97 -0.46
CA THR A 125 -15.06 10.04 -0.06
C THR A 125 -14.62 11.41 -0.57
N GLN A 126 -15.06 11.76 -1.78
CA GLN A 126 -14.94 13.08 -2.40
C GLN A 126 -13.49 13.51 -2.72
N ARG A 127 -13.29 13.98 -3.96
CA ARG A 127 -12.00 14.40 -4.54
C ARG A 127 -11.43 15.69 -3.91
N LYS A 128 -11.69 15.98 -2.64
CA LYS A 128 -11.17 17.16 -1.95
C LYS A 128 -10.02 16.75 -1.04
N ALA A 129 -8.90 17.44 -1.21
CA ALA A 129 -7.82 17.40 -0.24
C ALA A 129 -8.35 17.91 1.13
N PRO A 130 -8.12 17.22 2.25
CA PRO A 130 -8.58 17.62 3.57
C PRO A 130 -7.96 18.95 3.98
N ASP A 131 -8.68 19.69 4.83
CA ASP A 131 -8.29 21.04 5.21
C ASP A 131 -6.96 21.11 5.96
N ILE A 132 -6.51 20.01 6.57
CA ILE A 132 -5.16 19.90 7.16
C ILE A 132 -4.07 20.16 6.11
N TYR A 133 -4.30 19.85 4.83
CA TYR A 133 -3.36 20.21 3.76
C TYR A 133 -3.24 21.69 3.54
N LYS A 134 -4.31 22.47 3.73
CA LYS A 134 -4.22 23.92 3.67
C LYS A 134 -3.34 24.44 4.81
N GLN A 135 -3.41 23.83 5.99
CA GLN A 135 -2.56 24.22 7.13
C GLN A 135 -1.10 23.83 6.90
N VAL A 136 -0.83 22.61 6.45
CA VAL A 136 0.55 22.10 6.25
C VAL A 136 1.22 22.74 5.01
N PHE A 137 0.49 22.91 3.91
CA PHE A 137 1.07 23.32 2.62
C PHE A 137 0.87 24.79 2.26
N SER A 138 0.08 25.57 3.00
CA SER A 138 -0.04 27.03 2.76
C SER A 138 1.32 27.73 2.82
N ALA A 139 2.21 27.31 3.72
CA ALA A 139 3.57 27.83 3.83
C ALA A 139 4.51 27.41 2.67
N TYR A 140 4.11 26.43 1.86
CA TYR A 140 4.91 25.84 0.79
C TYR A 140 4.23 25.93 -0.58
N GLN A 141 3.13 26.69 -0.68
CA GLN A 141 2.25 26.70 -1.85
C GLN A 141 2.97 27.13 -3.13
N ASP A 142 3.93 28.06 -3.02
CA ASP A 142 4.76 28.50 -4.16
C ASP A 142 5.85 27.50 -4.57
N LYS A 143 6.23 26.59 -3.67
CA LYS A 143 7.28 25.57 -3.87
C LYS A 143 6.71 24.22 -4.32
N LEU A 144 5.49 23.91 -3.93
CA LEU A 144 4.76 22.72 -4.32
C LEU A 144 4.12 22.94 -5.70
N LYS A 145 4.96 23.16 -6.73
CA LYS A 145 4.51 22.96 -8.10
C LYS A 145 4.17 21.47 -8.25
N PRO A 146 2.98 21.12 -8.73
CA PRO A 146 2.50 19.75 -8.78
C PRO A 146 3.37 18.91 -9.74
N TYR A 147 4.40 18.27 -9.22
CA TYR A 147 5.09 17.16 -9.90
C TYR A 147 4.38 15.86 -9.55
N TRP A 148 3.08 15.78 -9.88
CA TRP A 148 2.34 14.52 -9.85
C TRP A 148 2.53 13.88 -11.23
N TYR A 149 3.49 12.97 -11.35
CA TYR A 149 3.52 12.03 -12.48
C TYR A 149 2.67 10.82 -12.10
N TYR A 150 1.74 10.47 -12.99
CA TYR A 150 0.77 9.37 -12.86
C TYR A 150 1.40 8.02 -12.55
#